data_AF-A0A9E9P336-F1
#
_entry.id   AF-A0A9E9P336-F1
#
_cell.length_a   1.000
_cell.length_b   1.000
_cell.length_c   1.000
_cell.angle_alpha   90.00
_cell.angle_beta   90.00
_cell.angle_gamma   90.00
#
_symmetry.space_group_name_H-M   'P 1'
#
loop_
_entity.id
_entity.type
_entity.pdbx_description
1 polymer ?
#
loop_
_entity_poly.entity_id
_entity_poly.type
_entity_poly.pdbx_seq_one_letter_code
_entity_poly.pdbx_strand_id
1 'polypeptide(L)'
;MVPLLSWLYVHQIELLSNPDRRKTGIRFEADFNNRTMDISIELDLTEKVIVREDEKGKLSARHQQEPQFTPDYTDKFWQLYKGDDLLAEWYTDALKKP
;
A
#
# COMPACT_ATOMS: atom_id res chain seq x y z
N MET A 1 -8.30 -4.44 17.34
CA MET A 1 -7.42 -3.69 16.40
C MET A 1 -6.69 -4.57 15.39
N VAL A 2 -6.09 -5.71 15.77
CA VAL A 2 -5.34 -6.59 14.84
C VAL A 2 -6.06 -6.90 13.51
N PRO A 3 -7.33 -7.36 13.48
CA PRO A 3 -7.98 -7.70 12.21
C PRO A 3 -8.16 -6.49 11.29
N LEU A 4 -8.40 -5.30 11.85
CA LEU A 4 -8.51 -4.07 11.08
C LEU A 4 -7.17 -3.69 10.44
N LEU A 5 -6.08 -3.78 11.19
CA LEU A 5 -4.74 -3.51 10.65
C LEU A 5 -4.35 -4.53 9.56
N SER A 6 -4.72 -5.80 9.71
CA SER A 6 -4.53 -6.81 8.67
C SER A 6 -5.33 -6.51 7.40
N TRP A 7 -6.55 -5.99 7.53
CA TRP A 7 -7.35 -5.55 6.38
C TRP A 7 -6.70 -4.33 5.69
N LEU A 8 -6.27 -3.32 6.46
CA LEU A 8 -5.59 -2.13 5.95
C LEU A 8 -4.28 -2.48 5.23
N TYR A 9 -3.56 -3.50 5.68
CA TYR A 9 -2.34 -3.95 5.01
C TYR A 9 -2.58 -4.33 3.54
N VAL A 10 -3.74 -4.90 3.22
CA VAL A 10 -4.11 -5.30 1.85
C VAL A 10 -4.83 -4.17 1.11
N HIS A 11 -5.74 -3.47 1.80
CA HIS A 11 -6.72 -2.59 1.17
C HIS A 11 -6.44 -1.09 1.33
N GLN A 12 -5.46 -0.70 2.14
CA GLN A 12 -5.04 0.69 2.27
C GLN A 12 -3.63 0.79 2.88
N ILE A 13 -2.65 0.23 2.17
CA ILE A 13 -1.30 0.01 2.70
C ILE A 13 -0.55 1.31 2.98
N GLU A 14 -0.88 2.39 2.27
CA GLU A 14 -0.25 3.71 2.46
C GLU A 14 -0.48 4.28 3.86
N LEU A 15 -1.59 3.95 4.52
CA LEU A 15 -1.83 4.34 5.91
C LEU A 15 -0.87 3.64 6.88
N LEU A 16 -0.28 2.51 6.48
CA LEU A 16 0.70 1.78 7.25
C LEU A 16 2.13 2.01 6.79
N SER A 17 2.39 2.33 5.53
CA SER A 17 3.76 2.43 4.98
C SER A 17 4.30 3.86 4.95
N ASN A 18 3.43 4.87 4.76
CA ASN A 18 3.82 6.27 4.69
C ASN A 18 3.83 6.91 6.11
N PRO A 19 4.98 7.37 6.62
CA PRO A 19 5.07 7.96 7.96
C PRO A 19 4.17 9.17 8.20
N ASP A 20 3.91 9.98 7.16
CA ASP A 20 3.07 11.16 7.31
C ASP A 20 1.59 10.81 7.35
N ARG A 21 1.14 9.90 6.46
CA ARG A 21 -0.26 9.42 6.48
C ARG A 21 -0.57 8.59 7.72
N ARG A 22 0.39 7.81 8.22
CA ARG A 22 0.23 6.97 9.42
C ARG A 22 -0.09 7.78 10.68
N LYS A 23 0.40 9.02 10.78
CA LYS A 23 0.18 9.90 11.95
C LYS A 23 -1.29 10.22 12.17
N THR A 24 -2.07 10.37 11.08
CA THR A 24 -3.43 10.90 11.17
C THR A 24 -4.48 10.01 10.52
N GLY A 25 -4.14 9.16 9.55
CA GLY A 25 -5.13 8.46 8.75
C GLY A 25 -5.76 7.22 9.40
N ILE A 26 -5.37 6.88 10.63
CA ILE A 26 -6.04 5.87 11.47
C ILE A 26 -6.28 6.51 12.83
N ARG A 27 -7.54 6.75 13.18
CA ARG A 27 -7.93 7.33 14.48
C ARG A 27 -8.80 6.32 15.22
N PHE A 28 -8.48 6.11 16.50
CA PHE A 28 -9.20 5.22 17.39
C PHE A 28 -9.48 5.96 18.68
N GLU A 29 -10.76 6.01 19.06
CA GLU A 29 -11.19 6.55 20.34
C GLU A 29 -12.00 5.49 21.07
N ALA A 30 -11.76 5.36 22.37
CA ALA A 30 -12.55 4.53 23.25
C ALA A 30 -12.95 5.36 24.45
N ASP A 31 -14.26 5.51 24.65
CA ASP A 31 -14.83 6.15 25.82
C ASP A 31 -15.47 5.07 26.70
N PHE A 32 -15.09 5.05 27.97
CA PHE A 32 -15.61 4.08 28.93
C PHE A 32 -16.61 4.75 29.84
N ASN A 33 -17.86 4.32 29.74
CA ASN A 33 -18.89 4.63 30.72
C ASN A 33 -19.01 3.45 31.69
N ASN A 34 -19.34 3.69 32.96
CA ASN A 34 -19.26 2.72 34.07
C ASN A 34 -19.61 1.24 33.77
N ARG A 35 -20.49 0.97 32.80
CA ARG A 35 -20.90 -0.38 32.36
C ARG A 35 -20.80 -0.65 30.85
N THR A 36 -20.46 0.34 30.04
CA THR A 36 -20.44 0.25 28.57
C THR A 36 -19.22 0.94 27.98
N MET A 37 -18.84 0.58 26.77
CA MET A 37 -17.73 1.21 26.09
C MET A 37 -18.20 1.66 24.71
N ASP A 38 -18.00 2.94 24.41
CA ASP A 38 -18.21 3.51 23.09
C ASP A 38 -16.88 3.50 22.36
N ILE A 39 -16.88 2.94 21.14
CA ILE A 39 -15.68 2.80 20.32
C ILE A 39 -15.91 3.53 19.01
N SER A 40 -15.00 4.46 18.68
CA SER A 40 -14.96 5.14 17.39
C SER A 40 -13.70 4.77 16.63
N ILE A 41 -13.86 4.48 15.34
CA ILE A 41 -12.77 4.16 14.42
C ILE A 41 -12.98 4.99 13.16
N GLU A 42 -11.99 5.80 12.82
CA GLU A 42 -12.00 6.65 11.63
C GLU A 42 -10.76 6.35 10.77
N LEU A 43 -10.98 6.24 9.44
CA LEU A 43 -9.97 5.80 8.49
C LEU A 43 -10.01 6.68 7.24
N ASP A 44 -8.85 7.21 6.83
CA ASP A 44 -8.72 8.00 5.61
C ASP A 44 -8.49 7.05 4.40
N LEU A 45 -9.58 6.62 3.75
CA LEU A 45 -9.53 5.66 2.63
C LEU A 45 -9.40 6.34 1.27
N THR A 46 -8.74 5.67 0.33
CA THR A 46 -8.62 6.09 -1.07
C THR A 46 -9.23 5.07 -2.02
N GLU A 47 -9.50 5.51 -3.25
CA GLU A 47 -9.93 4.62 -4.34
C GLU A 47 -9.24 5.03 -5.64
N LYS A 48 -8.63 4.06 -6.32
CA LYS A 48 -7.98 4.28 -7.61
C LYS A 48 -8.93 3.96 -8.76
N VAL A 49 -9.29 4.97 -9.55
CA VAL A 49 -10.14 4.82 -10.74
C VAL A 49 -9.37 5.28 -11.98
N ILE A 50 -9.34 4.43 -13.01
CA ILE A 50 -8.78 4.78 -14.33
C ILE A 50 -9.94 5.10 -15.26
N VAL A 51 -9.95 6.32 -15.79
CA VAL A 51 -10.92 6.76 -16.80
C VAL A 51 -10.25 6.76 -18.17
N ARG A 52 -10.91 6.17 -19.17
CA ARG A 52 -10.48 6.18 -20.57
C ARG A 52 -11.63 6.51 -21.50
N GLU A 53 -11.34 7.25 -22.55
CA GLU A 53 -12.24 7.54 -23.66
C GLU A 53 -11.95 6.58 -24.81
N ASP A 54 -13.00 6.02 -25.42
CA ASP A 54 -12.88 5.19 -26.62
C ASP A 54 -12.90 6.03 -27.92
N GLU A 55 -12.65 5.37 -29.06
CA GLU A 55 -12.64 6.01 -30.39
C GLU A 55 -13.98 6.69 -30.77
N LYS A 56 -15.07 6.38 -30.06
CA LYS A 56 -16.41 6.94 -30.26
C LYS A 56 -16.77 8.01 -29.22
N GLY A 57 -15.81 8.43 -28.39
CA GLY A 57 -16.00 9.44 -27.36
C GLY A 57 -16.71 8.95 -26.10
N LYS A 58 -16.86 7.62 -25.92
CA LYS A 58 -17.49 7.07 -24.72
C LYS A 58 -16.46 6.93 -23.61
N LEU A 59 -16.77 7.50 -22.44
CA LEU A 59 -15.98 7.31 -21.23
C LEU A 59 -16.27 5.96 -20.57
N SER A 60 -15.20 5.29 -20.17
CA SER A 60 -15.21 4.07 -19.37
C SER A 60 -14.37 4.28 -18.11
N ALA A 61 -14.92 3.95 -16.95
CA ALA A 61 -14.24 4.00 -15.67
C ALA A 61 -13.95 2.57 -15.19
N ARG A 62 -12.71 2.32 -14.75
CA ARG A 62 -12.29 1.03 -14.19
C ARG A 62 -11.63 1.23 -12.84
N HIS A 63 -12.28 0.72 -11.81
CA HIS A 63 -11.76 0.64 -10.45
C HIS A 63 -10.56 -0.30 -10.40
N GLN A 64 -9.50 0.12 -9.72
CA GLN A 64 -8.27 -0.65 -9.53
C GLN A 64 -8.12 -1.00 -8.05
N GLN A 65 -7.50 -2.15 -7.80
CA GLN A 65 -7.09 -2.50 -6.45
C GLN A 65 -5.90 -1.64 -6.00
N GLU A 66 -5.71 -1.57 -4.68
CA GLU A 66 -4.56 -0.88 -4.10
C GLU A 66 -3.23 -1.50 -4.54
N PRO A 67 -2.20 -0.68 -4.81
CA PRO A 67 -0.85 -1.19 -5.05
C PRO A 67 -0.37 -2.01 -3.86
N GLN A 68 0.13 -3.20 -4.13
CA GLN A 68 0.77 -4.05 -3.11
C GLN A 68 2.28 -3.81 -3.11
N PHE A 69 2.96 -4.18 -2.02
CA PHE A 69 4.42 -4.17 -2.00
C PHE A 69 4.97 -5.11 -3.08
N THR A 70 6.05 -4.67 -3.72
CA THR A 70 6.88 -5.58 -4.51
C THR A 70 7.40 -6.65 -3.54
N PRO A 71 7.24 -7.95 -3.84
CA PRO A 71 7.85 -9.01 -3.05
C PRO A 71 9.36 -8.79 -2.92
N ASP A 72 9.94 -9.31 -1.84
CA ASP A 72 11.38 -9.30 -1.70
C ASP A 72 12.02 -10.02 -2.90
N TYR A 73 13.04 -9.38 -3.45
CA TYR A 73 13.88 -9.95 -4.48
C TYR A 73 14.67 -11.13 -3.89
N THR A 74 14.32 -12.36 -4.27
CA THR A 74 15.00 -13.57 -3.80
C THR A 74 16.38 -13.73 -4.41
N ASP A 75 16.62 -13.11 -5.56
CA ASP A 75 17.88 -13.20 -6.27
C ASP A 75 18.94 -12.29 -5.66
N LYS A 76 20.11 -12.88 -5.44
CA LYS A 76 21.27 -12.21 -4.88
C LYS A 76 22.04 -11.40 -5.90
N PHE A 77 21.77 -11.57 -7.19
CA PHE A 77 22.52 -10.96 -8.28
C PHE A 77 21.56 -10.35 -9.28
N TRP A 78 21.84 -9.11 -9.67
CA TRP A 78 21.00 -8.30 -10.52
C TRP A 78 21.81 -7.70 -11.67
N GLN A 79 21.18 -7.60 -12.83
CA GLN A 79 21.72 -6.97 -14.02
C GLN A 79 20.69 -5.99 -14.59
N LEU A 80 21.13 -4.79 -14.96
CA LEU A 80 20.33 -3.76 -15.60
C LEU A 80 20.72 -3.64 -17.06
N TYR A 81 19.73 -3.76 -17.95
CA TYR A 81 19.91 -3.64 -19.40
C TYR A 81 19.14 -2.45 -19.97
N LYS A 82 19.65 -1.89 -21.07
CA LYS A 82 18.89 -1.00 -21.96
C LYS A 82 18.92 -1.59 -23.36
N GLY A 83 17.82 -2.25 -23.74
CA GLY A 83 17.84 -3.12 -24.91
C GLY A 83 18.78 -4.30 -24.65
N ASP A 84 19.77 -4.51 -25.52
CA ASP A 84 20.77 -5.56 -25.38
C ASP A 84 22.05 -5.10 -24.64
N ASP A 85 22.17 -3.81 -24.32
CA ASP A 85 23.36 -3.26 -23.65
C ASP A 85 23.27 -3.44 -22.13
N LEU A 86 24.24 -4.16 -21.55
CA LEU A 86 24.40 -4.27 -20.09
C LEU A 86 24.90 -2.93 -19.53
N LEU A 87 24.13 -2.33 -18.63
CA LEU A 87 24.45 -1.04 -18.00
C LEU A 87 25.07 -1.18 -16.61
N ALA A 88 24.62 -2.14 -15.81
CA ALA A 88 25.10 -2.35 -14.46
C ALA A 88 24.84 -3.77 -13.96
N GLU A 89 25.67 -4.25 -13.04
CA GLU A 89 25.44 -5.47 -12.28
C GLU A 89 25.81 -5.28 -10.81
N TRP A 90 25.04 -5.88 -9.90
CA TRP A 90 25.31 -5.79 -8.46
C TRP A 90 24.78 -7.01 -7.72
N TYR A 91 25.37 -7.27 -6.56
CA TYR A 91 24.83 -8.23 -5.60
C TYR A 91 23.97 -7.50 -4.57
N THR A 92 22.82 -8.08 -4.22
CA THR A 92 22.09 -7.64 -3.03
C THR A 92 22.77 -8.28 -1.82
N ASP A 93 23.38 -7.45 -0.97
CA ASP A 93 23.83 -7.92 0.34
C ASP A 93 22.60 -8.47 1.05
N ALA A 94 22.57 -9.79 1.24
CA ALA A 94 21.55 -10.43 2.05
C ALA A 94 21.60 -9.75 3.41
N LEU A 95 20.52 -9.01 3.74
CA LEU A 95 20.30 -8.27 4.97
C LEU A 95 21.15 -8.82 6.13
N LYS A 96 22.16 -8.05 6.57
CA LYS A 96 22.69 -8.22 7.92
C LYS A 96 21.52 -7.94 8.87
N LYS A 97 20.81 -9.00 9.26
CA LYS A 97 19.86 -8.94 10.37
C LYS A 97 20.64 -8.54 11.64
N PRO A 98 20.19 -7.54 12.41
CA PRO A 98 20.69 -7.35 13.77
C PRO A 98 20.30 -8.53 14.66
#